data_AF-A0A2R6CZJ4-F1
#
_entry.id   AF-A0A2R6CZJ4-F1
#
_cell.length_a   1.000
_cell.length_b   1.000
_cell.length_c   1.000
_cell.angle_alpha   90.00
_cell.angle_beta   90.00
_cell.angle_gamma   90.00
#
_symmetry.space_group_name_H-M   'P 1'
#
loop_
_entity.id
_entity.type
_entity.pdbx_description
1 polymer ?
#
loop_
_entity_poly.entity_id
_entity_poly.type
_entity_poly.pdbx_seq_one_letter_code
_entity_poly.pdbx_strand_id
1 'polypeptide(L)'
;MHQDTRGVSTVLGIALLFAVVVGGMVVVVTVGATAIDDTERGLDTERAEKTLTQFDSRSAMVALGGTSNQGVDLAAGSSEGYGVDPEAGWMNVTVYNATSEERTTLVNVTMGAVAYENRDDAIAYQGGGVWKRTEAGTKMLSPPEFHFRDQTLTLPIITVDGDRSLGGNARVSQGRRSTVRYPNASADSNFTNPLDDGYVNVTVNSEYYEAWGQYFEQRTDGDVFYDHENETALIQLVVPFEEDFTNVVATTNDGGITVNARDPQPSPSETGVNYPLADTRIEDAVEECETDSTACDDTTAFSSITDGGTYYRDSSFAGTVDVDTSNGNVTLVVDGDFDPSSVAISGDNFTEVLVRGDVVGDNAQHTKDADAFRVIVHSDGEFDMNGNTEFDGFLYAPGSTCDMNGNAYIVGGAVCETMDINGNPNDFTYDPAVEDINLFLDEDSVKVTYLHVTENPINVTSG
;
A
#
# COMPACT_ATOMS: atom_id res chain seq x y z
N MET A 1 -11.41 -3.45 102.06
CA MET A 1 -10.19 -4.15 101.65
C MET A 1 -10.57 -5.09 100.52
N HIS A 2 -10.02 -4.82 99.33
CA HIS A 2 -9.80 -5.71 98.18
C HIS A 2 -11.00 -6.17 97.32
N GLN A 3 -10.81 -5.95 96.02
CA GLN A 3 -11.74 -6.05 94.91
C GLN A 3 -12.02 -7.50 94.50
N ASP A 4 -13.30 -7.81 94.29
CA ASP A 4 -13.74 -8.93 93.46
C ASP A 4 -13.72 -8.52 91.98
N THR A 5 -12.54 -8.60 91.34
CA THR A 5 -12.38 -8.43 89.88
C THR A 5 -11.46 -9.49 89.27
N ARG A 6 -11.56 -10.76 89.73
CA ARG A 6 -10.75 -11.87 89.19
C ARG A 6 -11.51 -12.89 88.31
N GLY A 7 -12.83 -12.79 88.17
CA GLY A 7 -13.62 -13.66 87.29
C GLY A 7 -13.82 -13.16 85.85
N VAL A 8 -13.59 -11.88 85.59
CA VAL A 8 -13.90 -11.25 84.29
C VAL A 8 -12.73 -11.30 83.31
N SER A 9 -11.47 -11.27 83.80
CA SER A 9 -10.27 -11.18 82.96
C SER A 9 -10.03 -12.41 82.07
N THR A 10 -10.37 -13.61 82.55
CA THR A 10 -10.16 -14.86 81.81
C THR A 10 -11.16 -15.01 80.65
N VAL A 11 -12.41 -14.61 80.88
CA VAL A 11 -13.47 -14.64 79.85
C VAL A 11 -13.20 -13.56 78.79
N LEU A 12 -12.76 -12.38 79.20
CA LEU A 12 -12.39 -11.29 78.28
C LEU A 12 -11.19 -11.68 77.38
N GLY A 13 -10.18 -12.36 77.95
CA GLY A 13 -9.00 -12.82 77.20
C GLY A 13 -9.34 -13.88 76.15
N ILE A 14 -10.23 -14.82 76.47
CA ILE A 14 -10.72 -15.84 75.52
C ILE A 14 -11.57 -15.19 74.42
N ALA A 15 -12.45 -14.25 74.77
CA ALA A 15 -13.27 -13.53 73.79
C ALA A 15 -12.40 -12.71 72.81
N LEU A 16 -11.36 -12.04 73.31
CA LEU A 16 -10.38 -11.31 72.49
C LEU A 16 -9.60 -12.23 71.56
N LEU A 17 -9.12 -13.38 72.06
CA LEU A 17 -8.45 -14.37 71.22
C LEU A 17 -9.37 -14.89 70.12
N PHE A 18 -10.64 -15.17 70.44
CA PHE A 18 -11.60 -15.63 69.45
C PHE A 18 -11.89 -14.55 68.39
N ALA A 19 -12.04 -13.29 68.80
CA ALA A 19 -12.24 -12.17 67.89
C ALA A 19 -11.03 -11.97 66.95
N VAL A 20 -9.80 -12.10 67.45
CA VAL A 20 -8.57 -11.98 66.65
C VAL A 20 -8.43 -13.15 65.68
N VAL A 21 -8.72 -14.38 66.10
CA VAL A 21 -8.65 -15.57 65.23
C VAL A 21 -9.71 -15.49 64.13
N VAL A 22 -10.96 -15.17 64.48
CA VAL A 22 -12.04 -15.02 63.49
C VAL A 22 -11.74 -13.84 62.55
N GLY A 23 -11.29 -12.71 63.08
CA GLY A 23 -10.89 -11.55 62.27
C GLY A 23 -9.75 -11.89 61.31
N GLY A 24 -8.71 -12.58 61.77
CA GLY A 24 -7.61 -13.05 60.94
C GLY A 24 -8.06 -14.03 59.85
N MET A 25 -8.97 -14.95 60.18
CA MET A 25 -9.53 -15.91 59.21
C MET A 25 -10.35 -15.20 58.12
N VAL A 26 -11.15 -14.19 58.49
CA VAL A 26 -11.92 -13.40 57.52
C VAL A 26 -10.99 -12.68 56.54
N VAL A 27 -9.90 -12.09 57.03
CA VAL A 27 -8.90 -11.41 56.17
C VAL A 27 -8.21 -12.40 55.23
N VAL A 28 -7.78 -13.56 55.74
CA VAL A 28 -7.12 -14.58 54.89
C VAL A 28 -8.07 -15.13 53.83
N VAL A 29 -9.32 -15.40 54.18
CA VAL A 29 -10.32 -15.92 53.23
C VAL A 29 -10.64 -14.89 52.16
N THR A 30 -10.78 -13.62 52.51
CA THR A 30 -11.08 -12.56 51.52
C THR A 30 -9.92 -12.33 50.56
N VAL A 31 -8.69 -12.20 51.06
CA VAL A 31 -7.49 -12.04 50.21
C VAL A 31 -7.21 -13.31 49.40
N GLY A 32 -7.42 -14.49 49.99
CA GLY A 32 -7.27 -15.76 49.29
C GLY A 32 -8.28 -15.93 48.16
N ALA A 33 -9.54 -15.52 48.38
CA ALA A 33 -10.57 -15.57 47.35
C ALA A 33 -10.24 -14.65 46.17
N THR A 34 -9.78 -13.41 46.41
CA THR A 34 -9.40 -12.50 45.31
C THR A 34 -8.18 -12.99 44.56
N ALA A 35 -7.15 -13.48 45.25
CA ALA A 35 -5.95 -13.99 44.59
C ALA A 35 -6.23 -15.24 43.72
N ILE A 36 -7.17 -16.09 44.14
CA ILE A 36 -7.62 -17.24 43.34
C ILE A 36 -8.37 -16.77 42.11
N ASP A 37 -9.31 -15.82 42.25
CA ASP A 37 -10.06 -15.26 41.12
C ASP A 37 -9.13 -14.62 40.08
N ASP A 38 -8.15 -13.83 40.52
CA ASP A 38 -7.14 -13.21 39.64
C ASP A 38 -6.32 -14.27 38.88
N THR A 39 -5.94 -15.35 39.57
CA THR A 39 -5.18 -16.46 38.96
C THR A 39 -6.02 -17.25 37.97
N GLU A 40 -7.29 -17.50 38.29
CA GLU A 40 -8.23 -18.20 37.42
C GLU A 40 -8.47 -17.39 36.14
N ARG A 41 -8.70 -16.07 36.26
CA ARG A 41 -8.85 -15.15 35.13
C ARG A 41 -7.63 -15.15 34.21
N GLY A 42 -6.42 -15.04 34.76
CA GLY A 42 -5.19 -15.08 33.97
C GLY A 42 -5.00 -16.41 33.21
N LEU A 43 -5.32 -17.54 33.86
CA LEU A 43 -5.26 -18.86 33.24
C LEU A 43 -6.30 -19.04 32.14
N ASP A 44 -7.50 -18.47 32.28
CA ASP A 44 -8.55 -18.55 31.27
C ASP A 44 -8.19 -17.74 30.02
N THR A 45 -7.63 -16.53 30.18
CA THR A 45 -7.10 -15.76 29.06
C THR A 45 -5.97 -16.51 28.35
N GLU A 46 -4.96 -17.05 29.06
CA GLU A 46 -3.87 -17.82 28.43
C GLU A 46 -4.37 -19.08 27.70
N ARG A 47 -5.40 -19.74 28.24
CA ARG A 47 -6.05 -20.87 27.59
C ARG A 47 -6.76 -20.41 26.31
N ALA A 48 -7.48 -19.29 26.35
CA ALA A 48 -8.16 -18.74 25.19
C ALA A 48 -7.18 -18.35 24.08
N GLU A 49 -6.03 -17.75 24.40
CA GLU A 49 -4.97 -17.47 23.43
C GLU A 49 -4.52 -18.76 22.69
N LYS A 50 -4.28 -19.85 23.44
CA LYS A 50 -3.88 -21.15 22.86
C LYS A 50 -5.01 -21.80 22.06
N THR A 51 -6.23 -21.76 22.58
CA THR A 51 -7.41 -22.34 21.92
C THR A 51 -7.71 -21.64 20.62
N LEU A 52 -7.69 -20.30 20.57
CA LEU A 52 -7.93 -19.54 19.34
C LEU A 52 -6.79 -19.66 18.34
N THR A 53 -5.53 -19.79 18.79
CA THR A 53 -4.41 -20.13 17.90
C THR A 53 -4.57 -21.54 17.30
N GLN A 54 -5.09 -22.50 18.08
CA GLN A 54 -5.41 -23.82 17.55
C GLN A 54 -6.60 -23.78 16.59
N PHE A 55 -7.61 -22.96 16.91
CA PHE A 55 -8.78 -22.73 16.08
C PHE A 55 -8.40 -22.16 14.71
N ASP A 56 -7.48 -21.19 14.69
CA ASP A 56 -6.87 -20.63 13.48
C ASP A 56 -6.27 -21.74 12.59
N SER A 57 -5.33 -22.52 13.12
CA SER A 57 -4.71 -23.63 12.37
C SER A 57 -5.74 -24.62 11.80
N ARG A 58 -6.81 -24.90 12.54
CA ARG A 58 -7.90 -25.80 12.12
C ARG A 58 -8.78 -25.16 11.05
N SER A 59 -9.03 -23.87 11.17
CA SER A 59 -9.80 -23.08 10.22
C SER A 59 -9.06 -22.93 8.90
N ALA A 60 -7.75 -22.64 8.92
CA ALA A 60 -6.91 -22.62 7.73
C ALA A 60 -6.94 -23.97 6.98
N MET A 61 -6.88 -25.10 7.70
CA MET A 61 -7.02 -26.44 7.08
C MET A 61 -8.38 -26.69 6.43
N VAL A 62 -9.46 -26.03 6.88
CA VAL A 62 -10.80 -26.16 6.29
C VAL A 62 -10.98 -25.18 5.13
N ALA A 63 -10.56 -23.93 5.33
CA ALA A 63 -10.70 -22.83 4.38
C ALA A 63 -9.83 -23.04 3.14
N LEU A 64 -8.59 -23.51 3.32
CA LEU A 64 -7.56 -23.55 2.27
C LEU A 64 -7.32 -24.97 1.69
N GLY A 65 -8.24 -25.91 1.94
CA GLY A 65 -8.32 -27.16 1.16
C GLY A 65 -7.67 -28.41 1.76
N GLY A 66 -7.41 -28.45 3.06
CA GLY A 66 -6.88 -29.65 3.74
C GLY A 66 -7.94 -30.66 4.15
N THR A 67 -9.15 -30.22 4.55
CA THR A 67 -10.25 -31.08 5.06
C THR A 67 -11.61 -30.38 4.97
N SER A 68 -12.73 -31.13 4.96
CA SER A 68 -14.08 -30.52 4.90
C SER A 68 -14.66 -30.11 6.26
N ASN A 69 -14.10 -30.62 7.37
CA ASN A 69 -14.47 -30.24 8.72
C ASN A 69 -13.37 -30.54 9.73
N GLN A 70 -13.32 -29.76 10.81
CA GLN A 70 -12.44 -29.92 11.96
C GLN A 70 -13.22 -29.66 13.25
N GLY A 71 -12.81 -30.29 14.35
CA GLY A 71 -13.31 -30.00 15.69
C GLY A 71 -12.23 -29.30 16.51
N VAL A 72 -12.64 -28.37 17.37
CA VAL A 72 -11.79 -27.65 18.31
C VAL A 72 -12.42 -27.71 19.69
N ASP A 73 -11.67 -28.18 20.67
CA ASP A 73 -12.13 -28.20 22.05
C ASP A 73 -12.01 -26.80 22.63
N LEU A 74 -13.16 -26.20 22.96
CA LEU A 74 -13.23 -24.91 23.63
C LEU A 74 -13.21 -25.18 25.13
N ALA A 75 -12.28 -24.56 25.86
CA ALA A 75 -12.24 -24.73 27.30
C ALA A 75 -13.56 -24.22 27.93
N ALA A 76 -14.32 -25.12 28.55
CA ALA A 76 -15.60 -24.80 29.17
C ALA A 76 -15.37 -24.08 30.51
N GLY A 77 -15.21 -22.75 30.45
CA GLY A 77 -15.43 -21.83 31.57
C GLY A 77 -16.89 -21.34 31.53
N SER A 78 -17.52 -21.17 32.69
CA SER A 78 -18.94 -20.85 32.90
C SER A 78 -19.62 -19.99 31.80
N SER A 79 -20.67 -20.54 31.18
CA SER A 79 -21.79 -19.91 30.44
C SER A 79 -21.58 -18.80 29.39
N GLU A 80 -20.42 -18.16 29.29
CA GLU A 80 -20.24 -16.91 28.53
C GLU A 80 -18.92 -16.83 27.73
N GLY A 81 -18.20 -17.94 27.53
CA GLY A 81 -16.82 -17.87 27.02
C GLY A 81 -16.64 -17.55 25.54
N TYR A 82 -17.33 -18.25 24.63
CA TYR A 82 -17.06 -18.17 23.19
C TYR A 82 -18.31 -17.96 22.36
N GLY A 83 -18.23 -17.08 21.37
CA GLY A 83 -19.31 -16.80 20.42
C GLY A 83 -18.80 -16.53 19.02
N VAL A 84 -19.70 -16.69 18.05
CA VAL A 84 -19.48 -16.21 16.68
C VAL A 84 -20.19 -14.86 16.53
N ASP A 85 -19.44 -13.85 16.13
CA ASP A 85 -19.99 -12.61 15.63
C ASP A 85 -19.83 -12.55 14.11
N PRO A 86 -20.89 -12.80 13.32
CA PRO A 86 -20.81 -12.80 11.87
C PRO A 86 -20.64 -11.39 11.27
N GLU A 87 -20.81 -10.33 12.06
CA GLU A 87 -20.72 -8.93 11.61
C GLU A 87 -19.45 -8.23 12.09
N ALA A 88 -18.51 -8.98 12.70
CA ALA A 88 -17.25 -8.45 13.19
C ALA A 88 -16.32 -8.04 12.05
N GLY A 89 -16.44 -6.78 11.62
CA GLY A 89 -15.56 -6.12 10.67
C GLY A 89 -15.68 -6.60 9.23
N TRP A 90 -14.95 -5.93 8.34
CA TRP A 90 -14.92 -6.23 6.92
C TRP A 90 -13.53 -6.01 6.31
N MET A 91 -13.30 -6.66 5.18
CA MET A 91 -12.11 -6.44 4.35
C MET A 91 -12.54 -6.07 2.94
N ASN A 92 -11.94 -5.00 2.42
CA ASN A 92 -12.15 -4.50 1.08
C ASN A 92 -10.82 -4.49 0.33
N VAL A 93 -10.83 -4.99 -0.91
CA VAL A 93 -9.70 -4.85 -1.83
C VAL A 93 -10.18 -4.09 -3.04
N THR A 94 -9.50 -3.00 -3.34
CA THR A 94 -9.75 -2.17 -4.52
C THR A 94 -8.51 -2.05 -5.36
N VAL A 95 -8.70 -1.94 -6.67
CA VAL A 95 -7.69 -1.51 -7.62
C VAL A 95 -8.11 -0.14 -8.11
N TYR A 96 -7.18 0.80 -8.06
CA TYR A 96 -7.32 2.10 -8.70
C TYR A 96 -6.42 2.10 -9.93
N ASN A 97 -6.99 2.39 -11.08
CA ASN A 97 -6.28 2.55 -12.33
C ASN A 97 -5.94 4.05 -12.47
N ALA A 98 -4.66 4.39 -12.40
CA ALA A 98 -4.20 5.79 -12.44
C ALA A 98 -4.55 6.42 -13.80
N THR A 99 -4.35 5.62 -14.84
CA THR A 99 -5.02 5.62 -16.14
C THR A 99 -6.33 6.38 -16.31
N SER A 100 -7.40 5.63 -16.09
CA SER A 100 -8.80 6.02 -16.27
C SER A 100 -9.41 6.74 -15.08
N GLU A 101 -8.61 6.96 -14.03
CA GLU A 101 -9.05 7.36 -12.68
C GLU A 101 -10.15 6.45 -12.10
N GLU A 102 -10.30 5.22 -12.62
CA GLU A 102 -11.33 4.30 -12.18
C GLU A 102 -10.90 3.56 -10.91
N ARG A 103 -11.81 3.50 -9.93
CA ARG A 103 -11.66 2.64 -8.76
C ARG A 103 -12.60 1.45 -8.86
N THR A 104 -12.04 0.25 -8.98
CA THR A 104 -12.79 -0.99 -9.05
C THR A 104 -12.65 -1.79 -7.76
N THR A 105 -13.79 -2.19 -7.19
CA THR A 105 -13.81 -3.07 -6.00
C THR A 105 -13.70 -4.53 -6.41
N LEU A 106 -12.59 -5.18 -6.09
CA LEU A 106 -12.38 -6.61 -6.35
C LEU A 106 -13.13 -7.49 -5.36
N VAL A 107 -13.15 -7.07 -4.09
CA VAL A 107 -13.86 -7.77 -3.03
C VAL A 107 -14.26 -6.79 -1.93
N ASN A 108 -15.45 -6.99 -1.37
CA ASN A 108 -15.89 -6.36 -0.13
C ASN A 108 -16.66 -7.42 0.66
N VAL A 109 -16.05 -7.94 1.72
CA VAL A 109 -16.59 -9.06 2.49
C VAL A 109 -16.56 -8.77 3.98
N THR A 110 -17.67 -9.08 4.64
CA THR A 110 -17.74 -9.16 6.10
C THR A 110 -16.93 -10.36 6.56
N MET A 111 -15.98 -10.14 7.47
CA MET A 111 -15.07 -11.20 7.90
C MET A 111 -15.72 -12.11 8.94
N GLY A 112 -16.48 -11.55 9.88
CA GLY A 112 -16.93 -12.27 11.05
C GLY A 112 -15.77 -12.72 11.96
N ALA A 113 -16.09 -13.10 13.18
CA ALA A 113 -15.10 -13.50 14.16
C ALA A 113 -15.60 -14.61 15.09
N VAL A 114 -14.67 -15.44 15.57
CA VAL A 114 -14.87 -16.26 16.77
C VAL A 114 -14.17 -15.57 17.92
N ALA A 115 -14.93 -15.09 18.89
CA ALA A 115 -14.43 -14.27 19.98
C ALA A 115 -14.54 -14.99 21.33
N TYR A 116 -13.54 -14.74 22.17
CA TYR A 116 -13.57 -14.93 23.61
C TYR A 116 -13.51 -13.57 24.28
N GLU A 117 -14.51 -13.24 25.10
CA GLU A 117 -14.57 -11.97 25.80
C GLU A 117 -14.73 -12.18 27.30
N ASN A 118 -13.96 -11.44 28.08
CA ASN A 118 -14.19 -11.25 29.49
C ASN A 118 -14.23 -9.74 29.81
N ARG A 119 -14.20 -9.35 31.09
CA ARG A 119 -14.35 -7.94 31.47
C ARG A 119 -13.15 -7.05 31.06
N ASP A 120 -11.97 -7.64 30.92
CA ASP A 120 -10.69 -6.91 30.85
C ASP A 120 -9.94 -7.18 29.53
N ASP A 121 -10.14 -8.36 28.93
CA ASP A 121 -9.48 -8.83 27.70
C ASP A 121 -10.52 -9.34 26.68
N ALA A 122 -10.24 -9.12 25.40
CA ALA A 122 -10.93 -9.76 24.29
C ALA A 122 -9.92 -10.42 23.35
N ILE A 123 -10.21 -11.64 22.90
CA ILE A 123 -9.38 -12.38 21.94
C ILE A 123 -10.30 -12.86 20.83
N ALA A 124 -9.95 -12.57 19.57
CA ALA A 124 -10.77 -12.95 18.43
C ALA A 124 -9.93 -13.58 17.32
N TYR A 125 -10.45 -14.66 16.73
CA TYR A 125 -10.04 -15.13 15.42
C TYR A 125 -10.85 -14.39 14.36
N GLN A 126 -10.20 -13.63 13.48
CA GLN A 126 -10.82 -12.82 12.43
C GLN A 126 -9.89 -12.72 11.21
N GLY A 127 -10.44 -12.89 10.01
CA GLY A 127 -9.70 -12.70 8.75
C GLY A 127 -8.50 -13.65 8.57
N GLY A 128 -8.48 -14.78 9.29
CA GLY A 128 -7.36 -15.72 9.28
C GLY A 128 -6.25 -15.42 10.29
N GLY A 129 -6.37 -14.36 11.10
CA GLY A 129 -5.45 -14.05 12.20
C GLY A 129 -6.10 -14.20 13.57
N VAL A 130 -5.28 -14.19 14.62
CA VAL A 130 -5.75 -14.14 16.02
C VAL A 130 -5.25 -12.85 16.65
N TRP A 131 -6.19 -12.08 17.18
CA TRP A 131 -5.97 -10.74 17.72
C TRP A 131 -6.36 -10.71 19.19
N LYS A 132 -5.64 -9.92 19.98
CA LYS A 132 -5.97 -9.68 21.38
C LYS A 132 -6.04 -8.18 21.66
N ARG A 133 -7.13 -7.75 22.29
CA ARG A 133 -7.31 -6.42 22.84
C ARG A 133 -7.12 -6.47 24.35
N THR A 134 -6.36 -5.51 24.85
CA THR A 134 -6.09 -5.26 26.27
C THR A 134 -6.31 -3.78 26.56
N GLU A 135 -6.28 -3.38 27.84
CA GLU A 135 -6.27 -1.95 28.21
C GLU A 135 -5.13 -1.15 27.58
N ALA A 136 -4.00 -1.79 27.24
CA ALA A 136 -2.82 -1.16 26.66
C ALA A 136 -2.88 -1.00 25.13
N GLY A 137 -3.92 -1.55 24.48
CA GLY A 137 -4.06 -1.57 23.02
C GLY A 137 -4.28 -2.98 22.47
N THR A 138 -4.15 -3.11 21.15
CA THR A 138 -4.34 -4.37 20.43
C THR A 138 -3.01 -5.01 20.04
N LYS A 139 -2.97 -6.33 19.95
CA LYS A 139 -1.79 -7.11 19.55
C LYS A 139 -2.18 -8.31 18.70
N MET A 140 -1.30 -8.69 17.79
CA MET A 140 -1.38 -9.93 17.03
C MET A 140 -0.83 -11.11 17.85
N LEU A 141 -1.56 -12.22 17.88
CA LEU A 141 -1.15 -13.50 18.48
C LEU A 141 -0.80 -14.55 17.43
N SER A 142 -1.58 -14.59 16.34
CA SER A 142 -1.33 -15.43 15.16
C SER A 142 -1.50 -14.58 13.90
N PRO A 143 -0.57 -14.65 12.94
CA PRO A 143 -0.63 -13.82 11.74
C PRO A 143 -1.75 -14.27 10.79
N PRO A 144 -2.39 -13.32 10.07
CA PRO A 144 -3.33 -13.64 9.02
C PRO A 144 -2.62 -14.18 7.77
N GLU A 145 -3.40 -14.78 6.88
CA GLU A 145 -2.92 -15.25 5.60
C GLU A 145 -2.80 -14.06 4.61
N PHE A 146 -1.69 -13.35 4.71
CA PHE A 146 -1.30 -12.26 3.83
C PHE A 146 0.15 -12.51 3.41
N HIS A 147 0.34 -12.88 2.15
CA HIS A 147 1.65 -13.24 1.63
C HIS A 147 2.02 -12.30 0.50
N PHE A 148 2.97 -11.42 0.77
CA PHE A 148 3.58 -10.55 -0.23
C PHE A 148 5.02 -10.98 -0.47
N ARG A 149 5.36 -11.28 -1.72
CA ARG A 149 6.72 -11.69 -2.11
C ARG A 149 6.90 -11.52 -3.62
N ASP A 150 8.07 -11.06 -4.06
CA ASP A 150 8.44 -10.98 -5.48
C ASP A 150 7.33 -10.29 -6.31
N GLN A 151 6.88 -9.11 -5.84
CA GLN A 151 5.79 -8.31 -6.42
C GLN A 151 4.44 -9.05 -6.57
N THR A 152 4.25 -10.14 -5.82
CA THR A 152 3.01 -10.94 -5.83
C THR A 152 2.31 -10.85 -4.48
N LEU A 153 1.08 -10.35 -4.46
CA LEU A 153 0.19 -10.43 -3.31
C LEU A 153 -0.74 -11.64 -3.41
N THR A 154 -0.64 -12.56 -2.46
CA THR A 154 -1.59 -13.67 -2.26
C THR A 154 -2.39 -13.45 -0.98
N LEU A 155 -3.69 -13.25 -1.14
CA LEU A 155 -4.63 -12.87 -0.09
C LEU A 155 -5.86 -13.80 -0.05
N PRO A 156 -5.78 -14.91 0.68
CA PRO A 156 -6.95 -15.73 0.98
C PRO A 156 -7.73 -15.17 2.18
N ILE A 157 -8.87 -14.54 1.89
CA ILE A 157 -9.75 -13.97 2.90
C ILE A 157 -10.62 -15.08 3.49
N ILE A 158 -10.48 -15.33 4.79
CA ILE A 158 -11.32 -16.29 5.51
C ILE A 158 -12.49 -15.55 6.16
N THR A 159 -13.73 -15.94 5.83
CA THR A 159 -14.95 -15.38 6.44
C THR A 159 -15.61 -16.40 7.37
N VAL A 160 -16.16 -15.92 8.48
CA VAL A 160 -16.70 -16.73 9.58
C VAL A 160 -18.19 -16.44 9.73
N ASP A 161 -19.00 -17.49 9.68
CA ASP A 161 -20.42 -17.47 10.02
C ASP A 161 -20.72 -18.62 11.00
N GLY A 162 -21.88 -18.61 11.67
CA GLY A 162 -22.31 -19.73 12.49
C GLY A 162 -23.09 -19.37 13.77
N ASP A 163 -22.97 -20.24 14.77
CA ASP A 163 -23.75 -20.15 16.01
C ASP A 163 -23.23 -19.04 16.93
N ARG A 164 -24.12 -18.11 17.30
CA ARG A 164 -23.78 -16.97 18.18
C ARG A 164 -23.22 -17.36 19.55
N SER A 165 -23.50 -18.56 20.04
CA SER A 165 -22.86 -19.11 21.24
C SER A 165 -22.31 -20.50 20.95
N LEU A 166 -21.08 -20.76 21.38
CA LEU A 166 -20.43 -22.05 21.23
C LEU A 166 -20.35 -22.77 22.59
N GLY A 167 -20.61 -24.08 22.59
CA GLY A 167 -20.42 -24.93 23.76
C GLY A 167 -18.94 -25.24 24.03
N GLY A 168 -18.67 -26.29 24.81
CA GLY A 168 -17.28 -26.76 25.06
C GLY A 168 -16.56 -27.36 23.85
N ASN A 169 -17.21 -27.39 22.68
CA ASN A 169 -16.61 -27.83 21.43
C ASN A 169 -17.17 -26.97 20.29
N ALA A 170 -16.29 -26.53 19.40
CA ALA A 170 -16.64 -25.87 18.15
C ALA A 170 -16.33 -26.80 16.98
N ARG A 171 -17.28 -26.90 16.07
CA ARG A 171 -17.13 -27.59 14.79
C ARG A 171 -16.94 -26.57 13.69
N VAL A 172 -15.78 -26.59 13.05
CA VAL A 172 -15.48 -25.79 11.86
C VAL A 172 -15.79 -26.64 10.62
N SER A 173 -16.57 -26.10 9.71
CA SER A 173 -16.93 -26.74 8.45
C SER A 173 -16.75 -25.78 7.29
N GLN A 174 -16.48 -26.31 6.10
CA GLN A 174 -16.46 -25.47 4.92
C GLN A 174 -17.86 -24.89 4.73
N GLY A 175 -17.95 -23.57 4.59
CA GLY A 175 -19.20 -22.86 4.35
C GLY A 175 -19.62 -22.99 2.90
N ARG A 176 -19.79 -21.84 2.24
CA ARG A 176 -19.98 -21.83 0.78
C ARG A 176 -18.69 -22.24 0.08
N ARG A 177 -18.80 -22.65 -1.19
CA ARG A 177 -17.63 -22.99 -2.00
C ARG A 177 -16.70 -21.78 -2.09
N SER A 178 -15.41 -21.99 -1.83
CA SER A 178 -14.40 -20.95 -1.99
C SER A 178 -14.43 -20.37 -3.41
N THR A 179 -14.28 -19.07 -3.52
CA THR A 179 -14.35 -18.34 -4.79
C THR A 179 -13.04 -17.60 -5.05
N VAL A 180 -12.58 -17.66 -6.30
CA VAL A 180 -11.49 -16.80 -6.77
C VAL A 180 -12.09 -15.44 -7.09
N ARG A 181 -11.64 -14.42 -6.38
CA ARG A 181 -12.05 -13.03 -6.58
C ARG A 181 -11.15 -12.36 -7.61
N TYR A 182 -9.85 -12.67 -7.59
CA TYR A 182 -8.90 -12.18 -8.57
C TYR A 182 -7.72 -13.16 -8.75
N PRO A 183 -7.21 -13.39 -9.98
CA PRO A 183 -7.78 -12.96 -11.26
C PRO A 183 -9.08 -13.72 -11.58
N ASN A 184 -10.03 -13.08 -12.25
CA ASN A 184 -11.32 -13.66 -12.63
C ASN A 184 -11.90 -13.05 -13.91
N ALA A 185 -11.26 -13.35 -15.06
CA ALA A 185 -11.67 -12.92 -16.40
C ALA A 185 -13.14 -13.26 -16.79
N SER A 186 -13.77 -14.21 -16.08
CA SER A 186 -15.18 -14.58 -16.32
C SER A 186 -16.17 -13.66 -15.61
N ALA A 187 -15.74 -12.98 -14.54
CA ALA A 187 -16.53 -11.96 -13.86
C ALA A 187 -16.37 -10.60 -14.54
N ASP A 188 -15.13 -10.26 -14.92
CA ASP A 188 -14.76 -9.04 -15.64
C ASP A 188 -13.54 -9.33 -16.51
N SER A 189 -13.55 -8.91 -17.78
CA SER A 189 -12.42 -9.17 -18.70
C SER A 189 -11.11 -8.56 -18.25
N ASN A 190 -11.16 -7.50 -17.44
CA ASN A 190 -9.99 -6.77 -16.95
C ASN A 190 -9.45 -7.37 -15.64
N PHE A 191 -10.10 -8.40 -15.08
CA PHE A 191 -9.61 -9.07 -13.86
C PHE A 191 -8.58 -10.15 -14.22
N THR A 192 -7.43 -9.71 -14.73
CA THR A 192 -6.32 -10.56 -15.19
C THR A 192 -5.01 -10.08 -14.63
N ASN A 193 -4.07 -11.01 -14.42
CA ASN A 193 -2.69 -10.65 -14.14
C ASN A 193 -1.87 -10.60 -15.45
N PRO A 194 -0.75 -9.85 -15.48
CA PRO A 194 -0.31 -8.88 -14.47
C PRO A 194 -1.28 -7.70 -14.34
N LEU A 195 -1.18 -6.95 -13.25
CA LEU A 195 -1.88 -5.67 -13.08
C LEU A 195 -1.26 -4.65 -14.05
N ASP A 196 -2.09 -3.78 -14.63
CA ASP A 196 -1.66 -2.84 -15.68
C ASP A 196 -1.02 -1.57 -15.08
N ASP A 197 -1.72 -0.84 -14.22
CA ASP A 197 -1.23 0.40 -13.59
C ASP A 197 -1.95 0.73 -12.26
N GLY A 198 -1.46 1.78 -11.58
CA GLY A 198 -2.10 2.40 -10.43
C GLY A 198 -1.83 1.73 -9.09
N TYR A 199 -2.85 1.50 -8.25
CA TYR A 199 -2.67 1.09 -6.86
C TYR A 199 -3.64 -0.02 -6.43
N VAL A 200 -3.15 -1.00 -5.68
CA VAL A 200 -3.95 -1.97 -4.94
C VAL A 200 -4.07 -1.53 -3.48
N ASN A 201 -5.29 -1.22 -3.05
CA ASN A 201 -5.59 -0.89 -1.66
C ASN A 201 -6.27 -2.07 -0.99
N VAL A 202 -5.70 -2.53 0.14
CA VAL A 202 -6.34 -3.49 1.05
C VAL A 202 -6.74 -2.74 2.32
N THR A 203 -8.04 -2.60 2.53
CA THR A 203 -8.61 -1.90 3.69
C THR A 203 -9.29 -2.90 4.61
N VAL A 204 -8.96 -2.82 5.91
CA VAL A 204 -9.56 -3.64 6.96
C VAL A 204 -10.25 -2.74 7.96
N ASN A 205 -11.55 -2.94 8.15
CA ASN A 205 -12.30 -2.40 9.29
C ASN A 205 -12.42 -3.47 10.36
N SER A 206 -12.00 -3.14 11.58
CA SER A 206 -11.99 -4.08 12.70
C SER A 206 -11.75 -3.35 14.01
N GLU A 207 -12.29 -3.85 15.12
CA GLU A 207 -11.88 -3.44 16.47
C GLU A 207 -10.38 -3.66 16.74
N TYR A 208 -9.70 -4.45 15.90
CA TYR A 208 -8.27 -4.75 15.95
C TYR A 208 -7.46 -4.05 14.84
N TYR A 209 -8.00 -2.99 14.22
CA TYR A 209 -7.36 -2.33 13.07
C TYR A 209 -5.92 -1.87 13.32
N GLU A 210 -5.59 -1.40 14.54
CA GLU A 210 -4.22 -0.99 14.87
C GLU A 210 -3.23 -2.15 14.71
N ALA A 211 -3.59 -3.34 15.21
CA ALA A 211 -2.78 -4.54 15.07
C ALA A 211 -2.72 -5.06 13.61
N TRP A 212 -3.78 -4.86 12.83
CA TRP A 212 -3.77 -5.14 11.38
C TRP A 212 -2.78 -4.22 10.65
N GLY A 213 -2.83 -2.92 10.90
CA GLY A 213 -1.89 -1.96 10.30
C GLY A 213 -0.45 -2.25 10.72
N GLN A 214 -0.20 -2.53 12.00
CA GLN A 214 1.15 -2.89 12.49
C GLN A 214 1.67 -4.16 11.83
N TYR A 215 0.78 -5.10 11.49
CA TYR A 215 1.15 -6.30 10.76
C TYR A 215 1.51 -5.98 9.29
N PHE A 216 0.76 -5.09 8.64
CA PHE A 216 1.08 -4.60 7.29
C PHE A 216 2.47 -3.95 7.26
N GLU A 217 2.75 -3.01 8.17
CA GLU A 217 4.06 -2.35 8.31
C GLU A 217 5.22 -3.34 8.49
N GLN A 218 4.98 -4.46 9.19
CA GLN A 218 6.01 -5.49 9.42
C GLN A 218 6.22 -6.42 8.23
N ARG A 219 5.21 -6.60 7.38
CA ARG A 219 5.19 -7.64 6.36
C ARG A 219 5.49 -7.13 4.96
N THR A 220 5.31 -5.83 4.76
CA THR A 220 5.53 -5.10 3.51
C THR A 220 6.20 -3.78 3.82
N ASP A 221 7.04 -3.29 2.92
CA ASP A 221 7.56 -1.92 2.99
C ASP A 221 6.55 -0.88 2.45
N GLY A 222 5.27 -1.25 2.27
CA GLY A 222 4.26 -0.43 1.61
C GLY A 222 3.60 0.54 2.58
N ASP A 223 2.99 1.60 2.04
CA ASP A 223 2.40 2.64 2.86
C ASP A 223 1.16 2.17 3.59
N VAL A 224 1.17 2.36 4.91
CA VAL A 224 0.08 1.99 5.81
C VAL A 224 -0.55 3.24 6.39
N PHE A 225 -1.87 3.32 6.26
CA PHE A 225 -2.68 4.44 6.73
C PHE A 225 -3.67 3.97 7.80
N TYR A 226 -3.86 4.79 8.83
CA TYR A 226 -4.79 4.54 9.91
C TYR A 226 -5.91 5.58 9.91
N ASP A 227 -7.15 5.12 9.91
CA ASP A 227 -8.32 5.96 10.18
C ASP A 227 -8.92 5.53 11.53
N HIS A 228 -8.58 6.29 12.57
CA HIS A 228 -9.04 6.02 13.93
C HIS A 228 -10.53 6.36 14.15
N GLU A 229 -11.14 7.22 13.32
CA GLU A 229 -12.57 7.55 13.44
C GLU A 229 -13.44 6.41 12.90
N ASN A 230 -12.98 5.76 11.84
CA ASN A 230 -13.67 4.64 11.20
C ASN A 230 -13.12 3.26 11.61
N GLU A 231 -12.14 3.20 12.51
CA GLU A 231 -11.48 1.97 12.97
C GLU A 231 -10.97 1.12 11.80
N THR A 232 -10.21 1.75 10.89
CA THR A 232 -9.66 1.06 9.71
C THR A 232 -8.15 1.21 9.58
N ALA A 233 -7.54 0.17 9.01
CA ALA A 233 -6.17 0.18 8.52
C ALA A 233 -6.16 -0.13 7.03
N LEU A 234 -5.41 0.65 6.25
CA LEU A 234 -5.25 0.50 4.81
C LEU A 234 -3.78 0.28 4.51
N ILE A 235 -3.48 -0.69 3.65
CA ILE A 235 -2.19 -0.78 2.98
C ILE A 235 -2.37 -0.50 1.49
N GLN A 236 -1.50 0.35 0.95
CA GLN A 236 -1.40 0.67 -0.47
C GLN A 236 -0.17 -0.02 -1.07
N LEU A 237 -0.36 -0.69 -2.20
CA LEU A 237 0.70 -1.31 -3.01
C LEU A 237 0.60 -0.77 -4.42
N VAL A 238 1.72 -0.37 -5.02
CA VAL A 238 1.73 0.31 -6.30
C VAL A 238 1.93 -0.68 -7.43
N VAL A 239 1.19 -0.56 -8.52
CA VAL A 239 1.37 -1.42 -9.69
C VAL A 239 2.44 -0.78 -10.57
N PRO A 240 3.58 -1.44 -10.79
CA PRO A 240 4.64 -0.86 -11.59
C PRO A 240 4.16 -0.65 -13.02
N PHE A 241 4.35 0.56 -13.53
CA PHE A 241 4.13 0.85 -14.94
C PHE A 241 5.32 0.33 -15.78
N GLU A 242 5.08 -0.74 -16.54
CA GLU A 242 6.04 -1.30 -17.51
C GLU A 242 5.40 -1.27 -18.91
N GLU A 243 5.90 -0.40 -19.79
CA GLU A 243 5.41 -0.24 -21.16
C GLU A 243 6.55 -0.24 -22.18
N ASP A 244 6.28 -0.83 -23.34
CA ASP A 244 7.20 -0.82 -24.48
C ASP A 244 6.88 0.40 -25.37
N PHE A 245 7.71 1.44 -25.33
CA PHE A 245 7.47 2.67 -26.10
C PHE A 245 7.88 2.51 -27.57
N THR A 246 6.99 1.95 -28.38
CA THR A 246 7.26 1.61 -29.79
C THR A 246 6.89 2.70 -30.81
N ASN A 247 6.48 3.88 -30.33
CA ASN A 247 6.01 5.00 -31.15
C ASN A 247 6.93 6.22 -31.01
N VAL A 248 7.18 6.95 -32.11
CA VAL A 248 7.85 8.26 -32.02
C VAL A 248 6.94 9.30 -31.39
N VAL A 249 5.62 9.14 -31.57
CA VAL A 249 4.59 9.99 -30.94
C VAL A 249 3.44 9.10 -30.47
N ALA A 250 3.07 9.20 -29.20
CA ALA A 250 1.84 8.64 -28.65
C ALA A 250 1.04 9.73 -27.93
N THR A 251 -0.29 9.70 -28.04
CA THR A 251 -1.16 10.62 -27.28
C THR A 251 -2.17 9.89 -26.42
N THR A 252 -2.40 10.36 -25.19
CA THR A 252 -3.41 9.77 -24.30
C THR A 252 -4.83 10.12 -24.73
N ASN A 253 -5.06 11.30 -25.35
CA ASN A 253 -6.33 11.58 -26.01
C ASN A 253 -6.49 10.80 -27.31
N ASP A 254 -7.68 10.21 -27.50
CA ASP A 254 -8.08 9.56 -28.74
C ASP A 254 -8.16 10.60 -29.87
N GLY A 255 -7.41 10.37 -30.95
CA GLY A 255 -7.23 11.36 -32.02
C GLY A 255 -6.45 12.62 -31.60
N GLY A 256 -5.65 12.55 -30.54
CA GLY A 256 -4.91 13.69 -29.97
C GLY A 256 -3.78 14.24 -30.84
N ILE A 257 -3.48 13.66 -32.00
CA ILE A 257 -2.45 14.17 -32.93
C ILE A 257 -3.11 15.06 -33.99
N THR A 258 -2.81 16.36 -33.96
CA THR A 258 -3.20 17.32 -34.99
C THR A 258 -1.99 17.69 -35.84
N VAL A 259 -2.09 17.53 -37.16
CA VAL A 259 -1.03 17.92 -38.10
C VAL A 259 -1.58 18.91 -39.12
N ASN A 260 -0.85 20.00 -39.38
CA ASN A 260 -1.18 20.88 -40.48
C ASN A 260 -1.13 20.13 -41.82
N ALA A 261 -2.11 20.40 -42.71
CA ALA A 261 -2.41 19.61 -43.91
C ALA A 261 -1.29 19.46 -44.97
N ARG A 262 -0.09 20.00 -44.73
CA ARG A 262 1.08 19.89 -45.62
C ARG A 262 2.25 19.13 -45.01
N ASP A 263 2.17 18.76 -43.73
CA ASP A 263 3.28 18.16 -43.00
C ASP A 263 3.07 16.64 -42.85
N PRO A 264 4.16 15.86 -42.84
CA PRO A 264 4.07 14.42 -42.65
C PRO A 264 3.53 14.11 -41.26
N GLN A 265 2.62 13.13 -41.17
CA GLN A 265 2.20 12.61 -39.87
C GLN A 265 3.35 11.81 -39.24
N PRO A 266 3.61 11.97 -37.92
CA PRO A 266 4.59 11.14 -37.22
C PRO A 266 4.29 9.66 -37.42
N SER A 267 5.33 8.85 -37.63
CA SER A 267 5.19 7.41 -37.82
C SER A 267 6.45 6.68 -37.35
N PRO A 268 6.35 5.62 -36.52
CA PRO A 268 5.12 5.06 -35.92
C PRO A 268 4.43 6.00 -34.91
N SER A 269 3.10 6.02 -34.90
CA SER A 269 2.32 6.81 -33.94
C SER A 269 1.05 6.11 -33.50
N GLU A 270 0.59 6.45 -32.30
CA GLU A 270 -0.60 5.89 -31.66
C GLU A 270 -1.37 6.99 -30.89
N THR A 271 -2.69 6.81 -30.73
CA THR A 271 -3.55 7.76 -30.01
C THR A 271 -4.53 7.00 -29.12
N GLY A 272 -4.94 7.59 -28.01
CA GLY A 272 -5.81 6.94 -27.04
C GLY A 272 -5.06 5.90 -26.19
N VAL A 273 -3.74 6.06 -26.01
CA VAL A 273 -2.96 5.20 -25.12
C VAL A 273 -3.29 5.50 -23.67
N ASN A 274 -3.17 4.49 -22.81
CA ASN A 274 -3.56 4.59 -21.40
C ASN A 274 -2.28 4.62 -20.53
N TYR A 275 -1.55 5.73 -20.59
CA TYR A 275 -0.30 5.95 -19.84
C TYR A 275 -0.53 6.87 -18.62
N PRO A 276 -0.04 6.50 -17.41
CA PRO A 276 -0.32 7.21 -16.17
C PRO A 276 0.37 8.58 -16.09
N LEU A 277 -0.22 9.50 -15.32
CA LEU A 277 0.40 10.79 -15.03
C LEU A 277 1.64 10.63 -14.14
N ALA A 278 2.62 11.54 -14.32
CA ALA A 278 3.84 11.56 -13.51
C ALA A 278 3.76 12.52 -12.31
N ASP A 279 2.59 13.13 -12.07
CA ASP A 279 2.39 14.22 -11.12
C ASP A 279 2.87 13.86 -9.71
N THR A 280 2.41 12.73 -9.16
CA THR A 280 2.80 12.28 -7.82
C THR A 280 4.31 12.15 -7.69
N ARG A 281 4.98 11.55 -8.68
CA ARG A 281 6.45 11.40 -8.67
C ARG A 281 7.16 12.75 -8.65
N ILE A 282 6.68 13.70 -9.44
CA ILE A 282 7.28 15.04 -9.51
C ILE A 282 7.05 15.79 -8.20
N GLU A 283 5.83 15.73 -7.66
CA GLU A 283 5.48 16.36 -6.38
C GLU A 283 6.29 15.78 -5.22
N ASP A 284 6.40 14.45 -5.12
CA ASP A 284 7.17 13.77 -4.08
C ASP A 284 8.65 14.12 -4.18
N ALA A 285 9.23 14.14 -5.40
CA ALA A 285 10.63 14.51 -5.61
C ALA A 285 10.91 15.98 -5.21
N VAL A 286 9.98 16.90 -5.50
CA VAL A 286 10.12 18.29 -5.07
C VAL A 286 9.99 18.41 -3.55
N GLU A 287 8.99 17.77 -2.94
CA GLU A 287 8.81 17.77 -1.48
C GLU A 287 10.04 17.18 -0.77
N GLU A 288 10.60 16.08 -1.28
CA GLU A 288 11.82 15.48 -0.73
C GLU A 288 13.00 16.45 -0.81
N CYS A 289 13.23 17.08 -1.97
CA CYS A 289 14.31 18.06 -2.13
C CYS A 289 14.12 19.31 -1.24
N GLU A 290 12.88 19.74 -0.99
CA GLU A 290 12.58 20.88 -0.11
C GLU A 290 12.74 20.54 1.39
N THR A 291 12.40 19.31 1.78
CA THR A 291 12.29 18.91 3.19
C THR A 291 13.53 18.19 3.71
N ASP A 292 14.25 17.44 2.87
CA ASP A 292 15.51 16.78 3.21
C ASP A 292 16.70 17.45 2.49
N SER A 293 17.43 18.28 3.24
CA SER A 293 18.65 18.97 2.79
C SER A 293 19.80 18.05 2.32
N THR A 294 19.68 16.73 2.46
CA THR A 294 20.65 15.75 2.01
C THR A 294 20.18 14.88 0.85
N ALA A 295 18.90 14.95 0.48
CA ALA A 295 18.34 14.20 -0.63
C ALA A 295 18.83 14.73 -2.00
N CYS A 296 18.95 16.06 -2.13
CA CYS A 296 19.26 16.71 -3.41
C CYS A 296 20.41 17.73 -3.29
N ASP A 297 21.21 17.87 -4.36
CA ASP A 297 22.20 18.94 -4.50
C ASP A 297 21.57 20.17 -5.17
N ASP A 298 21.32 21.22 -4.38
CA ASP A 298 20.79 22.52 -4.84
C ASP A 298 21.91 23.54 -5.18
N THR A 299 23.18 23.17 -5.01
CA THR A 299 24.33 24.07 -5.13
C THR A 299 25.05 23.95 -6.46
N THR A 300 25.13 22.73 -7.02
CA THR A 300 25.85 22.46 -8.26
C THR A 300 25.06 22.97 -9.46
N ALA A 301 25.70 23.79 -10.30
CA ALA A 301 25.11 24.29 -11.54
C ALA A 301 24.86 23.13 -12.52
N PHE A 302 23.70 23.12 -13.18
CA PHE A 302 23.38 22.11 -14.21
C PHE A 302 24.36 22.15 -15.39
N SER A 303 25.14 23.21 -15.56
CA SER A 303 26.17 23.35 -16.58
C SER A 303 27.52 22.70 -16.21
N SER A 304 27.60 21.88 -15.16
CA SER A 304 28.85 21.24 -14.74
C SER A 304 28.65 20.02 -13.83
N ILE A 305 27.62 19.20 -14.07
CA ILE A 305 27.35 18.01 -13.25
C ILE A 305 28.30 16.88 -13.67
N THR A 306 28.94 16.22 -12.70
CA THR A 306 29.89 15.11 -12.97
C THR A 306 29.70 13.88 -12.09
N ASP A 307 28.91 13.99 -11.02
CA ASP A 307 28.64 12.89 -10.10
C ASP A 307 27.17 12.45 -10.24
N GLY A 308 26.91 11.15 -10.12
CA GLY A 308 25.54 10.65 -10.11
C GLY A 308 24.78 11.10 -8.85
N GLY A 309 23.49 11.36 -8.99
CA GLY A 309 22.63 11.84 -7.91
C GLY A 309 21.51 12.76 -8.38
N THR A 310 20.77 13.31 -7.41
CA THR A 310 19.64 14.21 -7.64
C THR A 310 20.06 15.66 -7.44
N TYR A 311 19.72 16.54 -8.38
CA TYR A 311 20.06 17.96 -8.38
C TYR A 311 18.79 18.80 -8.51
N TYR A 312 18.65 19.83 -7.68
CA TYR A 312 17.37 20.52 -7.52
C TYR A 312 17.43 22.02 -7.84
N ARG A 313 16.32 22.55 -8.37
CA ARG A 313 16.03 23.98 -8.53
C ARG A 313 14.65 24.31 -8.02
N ASP A 314 14.59 25.11 -6.96
CA ASP A 314 13.40 25.75 -6.37
C ASP A 314 12.87 26.94 -7.23
N SER A 315 13.08 26.89 -8.54
CA SER A 315 12.63 27.94 -9.47
C SER A 315 12.80 27.50 -10.91
N SER A 316 12.11 28.17 -11.84
CA SER A 316 12.33 27.99 -13.29
C SER A 316 13.83 28.07 -13.65
N PHE A 317 14.27 27.12 -14.49
CA PHE A 317 15.63 27.02 -14.98
C PHE A 317 15.73 27.55 -16.41
N ALA A 318 16.67 28.47 -16.63
CA ALA A 318 17.09 28.89 -17.96
C ALA A 318 18.63 28.95 -18.05
N GLY A 319 19.23 28.18 -18.94
CA GLY A 319 20.69 28.10 -19.04
C GLY A 319 21.21 26.88 -19.79
N THR A 320 22.49 26.55 -19.63
CA THR A 320 23.10 25.35 -20.23
C THR A 320 23.02 24.18 -19.26
N VAL A 321 22.67 23.01 -19.78
CA VAL A 321 22.79 21.72 -19.10
C VAL A 321 23.99 20.97 -19.69
N ASP A 322 24.92 20.58 -18.84
CA ASP A 322 26.13 19.82 -19.17
C ASP A 322 26.35 18.78 -18.06
N VAL A 323 26.05 17.52 -18.41
CA VAL A 323 25.99 16.40 -17.47
C VAL A 323 26.93 15.28 -17.94
N ASP A 324 27.87 14.90 -17.08
CA ASP A 324 28.69 13.70 -17.22
C ASP A 324 28.15 12.59 -16.30
N THR A 325 27.48 11.63 -16.92
CA THR A 325 26.86 10.48 -16.26
C THR A 325 27.85 9.32 -16.07
N SER A 326 29.16 9.51 -16.27
CA SER A 326 30.18 8.45 -16.10
C SER A 326 30.20 7.86 -14.67
N ASN A 327 29.72 8.61 -13.68
CA ASN A 327 29.72 8.21 -12.27
C ASN A 327 28.33 7.80 -11.72
N GLY A 328 27.32 7.68 -12.58
CA GLY A 328 25.97 7.23 -12.20
C GLY A 328 24.87 7.96 -12.97
N ASN A 329 23.63 7.56 -12.73
CA ASN A 329 22.45 8.26 -13.25
C ASN A 329 22.34 9.65 -12.60
N VAL A 330 21.77 10.60 -13.33
CA VAL A 330 21.54 11.97 -12.84
C VAL A 330 20.06 12.29 -12.96
N THR A 331 19.47 12.77 -11.88
CA THR A 331 18.09 13.28 -11.85
C THR A 331 18.12 14.78 -11.61
N LEU A 332 17.47 15.55 -12.48
CA LEU A 332 17.29 16.98 -12.36
C LEU A 332 15.84 17.26 -11.94
N VAL A 333 15.63 17.87 -10.79
CA VAL A 333 14.29 18.24 -10.30
C VAL A 333 14.14 19.76 -10.44
N VAL A 334 13.11 20.20 -11.17
CA VAL A 334 12.85 21.61 -11.44
C VAL A 334 11.45 21.99 -10.96
N ASP A 335 11.39 22.75 -9.87
CA ASP A 335 10.18 23.38 -9.37
C ASP A 335 9.90 24.70 -10.12
N GLY A 336 9.43 24.54 -11.35
CA GLY A 336 9.14 25.63 -12.27
C GLY A 336 9.37 25.21 -13.71
N ASP A 337 9.55 26.21 -14.58
CA ASP A 337 9.72 25.97 -16.02
C ASP A 337 11.14 25.52 -16.35
N PHE A 338 11.29 24.65 -17.32
CA PHE A 338 12.57 24.17 -17.82
C PHE A 338 12.79 24.67 -19.26
N ASP A 339 13.62 25.71 -19.40
CA ASP A 339 13.97 26.38 -20.66
C ASP A 339 15.50 26.33 -20.89
N PRO A 340 16.07 25.15 -21.15
CA PRO A 340 17.50 25.02 -21.39
C PRO A 340 17.89 25.62 -22.75
N SER A 341 18.87 26.52 -22.76
CA SER A 341 19.49 27.06 -23.99
C SER A 341 20.37 26.05 -24.76
N SER A 342 20.71 24.94 -24.10
CA SER A 342 21.51 23.84 -24.65
C SER A 342 21.53 22.72 -23.62
N VAL A 343 21.49 21.48 -24.09
CA VAL A 343 21.65 20.29 -23.27
C VAL A 343 22.79 19.47 -23.88
N ALA A 344 23.73 19.02 -23.05
CA ALA A 344 24.81 18.13 -23.41
C ALA A 344 24.94 17.02 -22.36
N ILE A 345 24.87 15.76 -22.81
CA ILE A 345 24.98 14.58 -21.94
C ILE A 345 26.12 13.71 -22.46
N SER A 346 26.97 13.27 -21.53
CA SER A 346 28.09 12.38 -21.77
C SER A 346 28.12 11.27 -20.73
N GLY A 347 28.83 10.17 -20.99
CA GLY A 347 28.83 8.99 -20.10
C GLY A 347 27.89 7.87 -20.59
N ASP A 348 27.84 6.77 -19.85
CA ASP A 348 27.09 5.54 -20.23
C ASP A 348 25.75 5.39 -19.50
N ASN A 349 25.43 6.29 -18.58
CA ASN A 349 24.18 6.31 -17.83
C ASN A 349 23.23 7.41 -18.36
N PHE A 350 22.01 7.48 -17.83
CA PHE A 350 21.00 8.44 -18.30
C PHE A 350 20.93 9.70 -17.42
N THR A 351 20.35 10.76 -18.00
CA THR A 351 19.87 11.95 -17.30
C THR A 351 18.35 12.01 -17.42
N GLU A 352 17.69 12.17 -16.28
CA GLU A 352 16.24 12.32 -16.20
C GLU A 352 15.89 13.69 -15.61
N VAL A 353 14.90 14.37 -16.18
CA VAL A 353 14.44 15.69 -15.73
C VAL A 353 12.99 15.58 -15.31
N LEU A 354 12.70 15.88 -14.04
CA LEU A 354 11.36 16.00 -13.48
C LEU A 354 10.99 17.49 -13.43
N VAL A 355 9.95 17.89 -14.16
CA VAL A 355 9.57 19.29 -14.33
C VAL A 355 8.14 19.53 -13.86
N ARG A 356 7.97 20.41 -12.86
CA ARG A 356 6.64 20.81 -12.36
C ARG A 356 5.93 21.81 -13.28
N GLY A 357 6.68 22.69 -13.95
CA GLY A 357 6.15 23.71 -14.86
C GLY A 357 6.27 23.36 -16.35
N ASP A 358 6.37 24.39 -17.18
CA ASP A 358 6.43 24.23 -18.64
C ASP A 358 7.82 23.80 -19.11
N VAL A 359 7.89 23.06 -20.21
CA VAL A 359 9.14 22.70 -20.88
C VAL A 359 9.21 23.37 -22.24
N VAL A 360 10.29 24.12 -22.47
CA VAL A 360 10.59 24.69 -23.79
C VAL A 360 11.67 23.85 -24.45
N GLY A 361 11.32 23.21 -25.57
CA GLY A 361 12.27 22.43 -26.36
C GLY A 361 13.22 23.34 -27.15
N ASP A 362 14.51 23.29 -26.83
CA ASP A 362 15.60 23.90 -27.60
C ASP A 362 16.54 22.80 -28.16
N ASN A 363 17.49 23.17 -29.03
CA ASN A 363 18.50 22.30 -29.64
C ASN A 363 19.37 21.60 -28.60
N ALA A 364 18.90 20.47 -28.09
CA ALA A 364 19.66 19.53 -27.30
C ALA A 364 20.48 18.66 -28.27
N GLN A 365 21.79 18.89 -28.32
CA GLN A 365 22.69 18.01 -29.09
C GLN A 365 23.30 16.99 -28.13
N HIS A 366 22.96 15.73 -28.32
CA HIS A 366 23.62 14.62 -27.64
C HIS A 366 24.35 13.76 -28.64
N THR A 367 25.28 12.94 -28.13
CA THR A 367 26.13 12.05 -28.96
C THR A 367 25.82 10.58 -28.69
N LYS A 368 24.68 10.32 -28.06
CA LYS A 368 24.21 9.05 -27.50
C LYS A 368 22.81 8.74 -28.06
N ASP A 369 22.32 7.54 -27.80
CA ASP A 369 20.96 7.13 -28.19
C ASP A 369 19.92 7.88 -27.34
N ALA A 370 18.68 7.97 -27.83
CA ALA A 370 17.64 8.83 -27.23
C ALA A 370 17.18 8.42 -25.82
N ASP A 371 17.59 7.24 -25.31
CA ASP A 371 17.28 6.78 -23.95
C ASP A 371 18.11 7.49 -22.85
N ALA A 372 19.20 8.15 -23.25
CA ALA A 372 20.13 8.82 -22.37
C ALA A 372 19.58 10.15 -21.80
N PHE A 373 18.55 10.73 -22.45
CA PHE A 373 17.90 11.97 -21.98
C PHE A 373 16.40 11.78 -21.89
N ARG A 374 15.85 11.99 -20.70
CA ARG A 374 14.43 11.78 -20.40
C ARG A 374 13.87 13.04 -19.76
N VAL A 375 12.73 13.51 -20.23
CA VAL A 375 12.02 14.65 -19.66
C VAL A 375 10.62 14.20 -19.29
N ILE A 376 10.28 14.34 -18.01
CA ILE A 376 9.00 13.96 -17.43
C ILE A 376 8.33 15.21 -16.91
N VAL A 377 7.10 15.46 -17.37
CA VAL A 377 6.40 16.73 -17.20
C VAL A 377 5.13 16.51 -16.40
N HIS A 378 4.89 17.40 -15.44
CA HIS A 378 3.65 17.43 -14.65
C HIS A 378 2.47 17.83 -15.54
N SER A 379 1.27 17.30 -15.25
CA SER A 379 0.07 17.51 -16.07
C SER A 379 -0.38 18.98 -16.17
N ASP A 380 -0.01 19.82 -15.19
CA ASP A 380 -0.24 21.27 -15.22
C ASP A 380 0.71 22.03 -16.16
N GLY A 381 1.80 21.42 -16.62
CA GLY A 381 2.78 22.02 -17.54
C GLY A 381 2.51 21.70 -19.01
N GLU A 382 3.06 22.50 -19.91
CA GLU A 382 3.02 22.29 -21.36
C GLU A 382 4.41 21.97 -21.94
N PHE A 383 4.47 21.35 -23.11
CA PHE A 383 5.73 21.17 -23.87
C PHE A 383 5.69 21.97 -25.17
N ASP A 384 6.57 22.95 -25.29
CA ASP A 384 6.58 23.93 -26.38
C ASP A 384 7.87 23.86 -27.21
N MET A 385 7.75 23.60 -28.52
CA MET A 385 8.85 23.74 -29.48
C MET A 385 8.57 24.90 -30.43
N ASN A 386 9.37 25.97 -30.34
CA ASN A 386 9.19 27.18 -31.14
C ASN A 386 10.40 27.44 -32.06
N GLY A 387 10.14 27.72 -33.34
CA GLY A 387 11.18 28.18 -34.26
C GLY A 387 11.90 27.05 -35.01
N ASN A 388 13.19 26.82 -34.75
CA ASN A 388 13.97 25.75 -35.41
C ASN A 388 14.74 24.97 -34.34
N THR A 389 14.08 23.95 -33.80
CA THR A 389 14.49 23.24 -32.59
C THR A 389 14.53 21.73 -32.83
N GLU A 390 15.47 21.07 -32.15
CA GLU A 390 15.72 19.64 -32.22
C GLU A 390 15.68 19.09 -30.79
N PHE A 391 14.83 18.09 -30.55
CA PHE A 391 14.75 17.34 -29.32
C PHE A 391 15.21 15.91 -29.59
N ASP A 392 16.28 15.50 -28.93
CA ASP A 392 16.86 14.16 -29.00
C ASP A 392 16.77 13.53 -27.60
N GLY A 393 15.81 12.64 -27.41
CA GLY A 393 15.47 12.13 -26.08
C GLY A 393 14.09 11.47 -26.02
N PHE A 394 13.68 11.17 -24.80
CA PHE A 394 12.33 10.70 -24.49
C PHE A 394 11.55 11.74 -23.69
N LEU A 395 10.39 12.15 -24.20
CA LEU A 395 9.45 13.05 -23.52
C LEU A 395 8.26 12.25 -22.97
N TYR A 396 7.99 12.36 -21.68
CA TYR A 396 6.82 11.78 -21.02
C TYR A 396 5.96 12.86 -20.36
N ALA A 397 4.91 13.27 -21.07
CA ALA A 397 3.99 14.33 -20.65
C ALA A 397 2.51 13.91 -20.90
N PRO A 398 2.05 12.74 -20.41
CA PRO A 398 0.75 12.15 -20.78
C PRO A 398 -0.48 12.98 -20.39
N GLY A 399 -0.33 13.97 -19.51
CA GLY A 399 -1.37 14.94 -19.13
C GLY A 399 -1.18 16.35 -19.70
N SER A 400 -0.15 16.57 -20.52
CA SER A 400 0.24 17.89 -21.04
C SER A 400 -0.06 18.04 -22.52
N THR A 401 -0.36 19.26 -22.95
CA THR A 401 -0.40 19.60 -24.37
C THR A 401 1.02 19.81 -24.91
N CYS A 402 1.32 19.20 -26.06
CA CYS A 402 2.59 19.36 -26.76
C CYS A 402 2.42 20.16 -28.05
N ASP A 403 2.99 21.36 -28.09
CA ASP A 403 2.87 22.31 -29.18
C ASP A 403 4.17 22.43 -29.98
N MET A 404 4.10 22.25 -31.29
CA MET A 404 5.26 22.40 -32.19
C MET A 404 5.00 23.51 -33.20
N ASN A 405 5.49 24.70 -32.90
CA ASN A 405 5.28 25.92 -33.67
C ASN A 405 6.57 26.30 -34.44
N GLY A 406 6.81 25.66 -35.59
CA GLY A 406 7.98 25.93 -36.42
C GLY A 406 8.52 24.70 -37.17
N ASN A 407 9.84 24.62 -37.29
CA ASN A 407 10.54 23.43 -37.73
C ASN A 407 11.00 22.67 -36.48
N ALA A 408 10.31 21.59 -36.16
CA ALA A 408 10.61 20.71 -35.04
C ALA A 408 11.19 19.39 -35.56
N TYR A 409 12.28 18.95 -34.93
CA TYR A 409 12.92 17.67 -35.18
C TYR A 409 12.88 16.86 -33.89
N ILE A 410 12.25 15.68 -33.90
CA ILE A 410 12.24 14.77 -32.75
C ILE A 410 12.97 13.49 -33.12
N VAL A 411 13.92 13.10 -32.28
CA VAL A 411 14.60 11.81 -32.31
C VAL A 411 14.33 11.09 -30.97
N GLY A 412 13.82 9.87 -31.02
CA GLY A 412 13.40 9.13 -29.82
C GLY A 412 11.90 8.88 -29.77
N GLY A 413 11.25 9.37 -28.72
CA GLY A 413 9.82 9.19 -28.47
C GLY A 413 9.21 10.31 -27.63
N ALA A 414 7.94 10.62 -27.89
CA ALA A 414 7.19 11.61 -27.14
C ALA A 414 5.78 11.08 -26.80
N VAL A 415 5.42 11.16 -25.53
CA VAL A 415 4.09 10.89 -25.00
C VAL A 415 3.48 12.21 -24.54
N CYS A 416 2.30 12.55 -25.04
CA CYS A 416 1.59 13.78 -24.71
C CYS A 416 0.10 13.52 -24.43
N GLU A 417 -0.62 14.45 -23.82
CA GLU A 417 -2.09 14.40 -23.81
C GLU A 417 -2.63 14.63 -25.22
N THR A 418 -2.18 15.71 -25.84
CA THR A 418 -2.43 16.10 -27.23
C THR A 418 -1.12 16.56 -27.85
N MET A 419 -1.01 16.47 -29.18
CA MET A 419 0.13 16.96 -29.92
C MET A 419 -0.32 17.77 -31.14
N ASP A 420 -0.01 19.06 -31.12
CA ASP A 420 -0.37 20.02 -32.16
C ASP A 420 0.87 20.41 -32.99
N ILE A 421 0.94 19.89 -34.22
CA ILE A 421 2.09 20.04 -35.11
C ILE A 421 1.84 21.15 -36.13
N ASN A 422 2.46 22.30 -35.88
CA ASN A 422 2.29 23.56 -36.58
C ASN A 422 3.58 24.14 -37.19
N GLY A 423 3.98 23.69 -38.39
CA GLY A 423 5.05 24.34 -39.16
C GLY A 423 5.75 23.41 -40.15
N ASN A 424 6.68 23.92 -40.95
CA ASN A 424 7.28 23.15 -42.04
C ASN A 424 8.72 23.58 -42.36
N PRO A 425 9.68 22.64 -42.39
CA PRO A 425 9.52 21.18 -42.24
C PRO A 425 9.56 20.68 -40.79
N ASN A 426 8.81 19.61 -40.49
CA ASN A 426 8.93 18.81 -39.27
C ASN A 426 9.39 17.40 -39.60
N ASP A 427 10.21 16.81 -38.73
CA ASP A 427 10.76 15.45 -38.90
C ASP A 427 10.69 14.67 -37.58
N PHE A 428 10.34 13.39 -37.69
CA PHE A 428 10.13 12.50 -36.55
C PHE A 428 10.86 11.19 -36.80
N THR A 429 11.88 10.92 -36.01
CA THR A 429 12.71 9.72 -36.11
C THR A 429 12.57 8.88 -34.84
N TYR A 430 11.91 7.73 -34.96
CA TYR A 430 11.89 6.76 -33.88
C TYR A 430 13.30 6.21 -33.63
N ASP A 431 13.75 6.26 -32.37
CA ASP A 431 14.95 5.57 -31.90
C ASP A 431 14.53 4.36 -31.03
N PRO A 432 14.80 3.12 -31.45
CA PRO A 432 14.48 1.93 -30.67
C PRO A 432 15.11 1.87 -29.26
N ALA A 433 16.11 2.69 -28.96
CA ALA A 433 16.66 2.78 -27.61
C ALA A 433 15.59 3.16 -26.56
N VAL A 434 14.51 3.86 -26.97
CA VAL A 434 13.46 4.29 -26.04
C VAL A 434 12.45 3.19 -25.67
N GLU A 435 12.48 2.04 -26.35
CA GLU A 435 11.48 0.98 -26.21
C GLU A 435 11.38 0.46 -24.77
N ASP A 436 12.52 0.26 -24.10
CA ASP A 436 12.60 -0.33 -22.75
C ASP A 436 12.85 0.71 -21.64
N ILE A 437 12.49 1.99 -21.83
CA ILE A 437 12.72 3.01 -20.81
C ILE A 437 11.88 2.72 -19.56
N ASN A 438 12.55 2.57 -18.42
CA ASN A 438 11.90 2.61 -17.12
C ASN A 438 11.80 4.07 -16.65
N LEU A 439 10.55 4.55 -16.51
CA LEU A 439 10.23 5.90 -16.05
C LEU A 439 10.06 5.99 -14.54
N PHE A 440 10.29 4.90 -13.79
CA PHE A 440 10.38 4.91 -12.33
C PHE A 440 9.26 5.69 -11.61
N LEU A 441 8.03 5.68 -12.17
CA LEU A 441 6.90 6.49 -11.69
C LEU A 441 6.53 6.22 -10.22
N ASP A 442 7.04 5.11 -9.67
CA ASP A 442 6.64 4.54 -8.38
C ASP A 442 7.86 4.15 -7.49
N GLU A 443 9.00 4.84 -7.62
CA GLU A 443 10.31 4.36 -7.12
C GLU A 443 10.40 4.08 -5.61
N ASP A 444 9.70 4.83 -4.76
CA ASP A 444 9.76 4.70 -3.30
C ASP A 444 8.69 3.77 -2.71
N SER A 445 7.94 3.10 -3.58
CA SER A 445 6.72 2.41 -3.19
C SER A 445 6.83 0.89 -3.36
N VAL A 446 6.05 0.14 -2.58
CA VAL A 446 6.04 -1.32 -2.71
C VAL A 446 5.23 -1.77 -3.90
N LYS A 447 5.95 -2.36 -4.87
CA LYS A 447 5.42 -2.76 -6.17
C LYS A 447 4.65 -4.09 -6.13
N VAL A 448 3.44 -4.13 -6.69
CA VAL A 448 2.62 -5.33 -6.89
C VAL A 448 2.27 -5.50 -8.37
N THR A 449 2.82 -6.55 -8.97
CA THR A 449 2.57 -6.93 -10.38
C THR A 449 1.51 -8.02 -10.47
N TYR A 450 1.46 -8.93 -9.48
CA TYR A 450 0.56 -10.08 -9.48
C TYR A 450 -0.32 -10.08 -8.24
N LEU A 451 -1.61 -10.27 -8.44
CA LEU A 451 -2.58 -10.35 -7.37
C LEU A 451 -3.35 -11.67 -7.41
N HIS A 452 -3.54 -12.28 -6.25
CA HIS A 452 -4.33 -13.50 -6.06
C HIS A 452 -5.23 -13.35 -4.84
N VAL A 453 -6.51 -13.08 -5.06
CA VAL A 453 -7.50 -12.90 -3.98
C VAL A 453 -8.52 -14.03 -4.04
N THR A 454 -8.73 -14.69 -2.89
CA THR A 454 -9.78 -15.71 -2.74
C THR A 454 -10.63 -15.43 -1.52
N GLU A 455 -11.91 -15.79 -1.58
CA GLU A 455 -12.80 -15.79 -0.43
C GLU A 455 -13.08 -17.23 -0.01
N ASN A 456 -12.86 -17.53 1.26
CA ASN A 456 -12.93 -18.88 1.81
C ASN A 456 -13.87 -18.90 3.04
N PRO A 457 -15.18 -19.07 2.82
CA PRO A 457 -16.16 -19.06 3.90
C PRO A 457 -16.07 -20.32 4.75
N ILE A 458 -16.07 -20.17 6.06
CA ILE A 458 -16.22 -21.24 7.05
C ILE A 458 -17.49 -21.04 7.88
N ASN A 459 -18.07 -22.15 8.33
CA ASN A 459 -19.22 -22.15 9.22
C ASN A 459 -18.84 -22.85 10.54
N VAL A 460 -19.10 -22.18 11.65
CA VAL A 460 -18.69 -22.56 13.01
C VAL A 460 -19.92 -22.82 13.86
N THR A 461 -20.14 -24.08 14.24
CA THR A 461 -21.29 -24.46 15.06
C THR A 461 -20.86 -25.07 16.37
N SER A 462 -21.75 -25.10 17.36
CA SER A 462 -21.53 -25.92 18.54
C SER A 462 -21.44 -27.40 18.15
N GLY A 463 -20.45 -28.10 18.68
CA GLY A 463 -20.14 -29.52 18.39
C GLY A 463 -20.98 -30.55 19.16
#